data_AF-A0AAV1QMT9-F1
#
_entry.id   AF-A0AAV1QMT9-F1
#
_cell.length_a   1.000
_cell.length_b   1.000
_cell.length_c   1.000
_cell.angle_alpha   90.00
_cell.angle_beta   90.00
_cell.angle_gamma   90.00
#
_symmetry.space_group_name_H-M   'P 1'
#
loop_
_entity.id
_entity.type
_entity.pdbx_description
1 polymer ?
#
loop_
_entity_poly.entity_id
_entity_poly.type
_entity_poly.pdbx_seq_one_letter_code
_entity_poly.pdbx_strand_id
1 'polypeptide(L)' 'ENICSRHDEVMKIFCRTDKKSICYLCTMEDHKGHDTVPAAAERTERQRELEVSRLNIQQRIQDREKDVKLLQQEVEAV' A
#
# COMPACT_ATOMS: atom_id res chain seq x y z
N GLU A 1 13.09 -13.97 4.74
CA GLU A 1 13.83 -14.00 3.46
C GLU A 1 12.89 -13.73 2.30
N ASN A 2 13.41 -13.19 1.19
CA ASN A 2 12.66 -12.98 -0.07
C ASN A 2 12.82 -14.19 -1.01
N ILE A 3 12.96 -15.38 -0.43
CA ILE A 3 13.19 -16.65 -1.11
C ILE A 3 11.98 -17.53 -0.86
N CYS A 4 11.46 -18.15 -1.91
CA CYS A 4 10.37 -19.10 -1.83
C CYS A 4 10.82 -20.35 -1.08
N SER A 5 10.15 -20.65 0.04
CA SER A 5 10.47 -21.83 0.85
C SER A 5 10.23 -23.17 0.14
N ARG A 6 9.41 -23.20 -0.93
CA ARG A 6 9.11 -24.41 -1.71
C ARG A 6 10.09 -24.66 -2.85
N HIS A 7 10.59 -23.57 -3.44
CA HIS A 7 11.30 -23.62 -4.71
C HIS A 7 12.72 -23.09 -4.62
N ASP A 8 13.11 -22.55 -3.45
CA ASP A 8 14.40 -21.89 -3.19
C ASP A 8 14.73 -20.77 -4.19
N GLU A 9 13.69 -20.12 -4.71
CA GLU A 9 13.78 -19.09 -5.75
C GLU A 9 13.35 -17.71 -5.23
N VAL A 10 13.96 -16.66 -5.75
CA VAL A 10 13.63 -15.28 -5.33
C VAL A 10 12.18 -14.94 -5.69
N MET A 11 11.42 -14.39 -4.74
CA MET A 11 10.05 -13.93 -5.01
C MET A 11 10.07 -12.58 -5.75
N LYS A 12 10.03 -12.65 -7.07
CA LYS A 12 10.06 -11.46 -7.97
C LYS A 12 8.70 -11.10 -8.56
N ILE A 13 7.66 -11.88 -8.26
CA ILE A 13 6.31 -11.72 -8.82
C ILE A 13 5.34 -11.45 -7.66
N PHE A 14 4.32 -10.65 -7.90
CA PHE A 14 3.22 -10.41 -6.98
C PHE A 14 1.93 -10.91 -7.59
N CYS A 15 1.24 -11.80 -6.88
CA CYS A 15 -0.11 -12.24 -7.23
C CYS A 15 -1.11 -11.29 -6.59
N ARG A 16 -1.89 -10.58 -7.42
CA ARG A 16 -2.93 -9.64 -6.99
C ARG A 16 -4.16 -10.35 -6.45
N THR A 17 -4.51 -11.49 -7.03
CA THR A 17 -5.61 -12.34 -6.57
C THR A 17 -5.42 -12.74 -5.10
N ASP A 18 -4.23 -13.23 -4.75
CA ASP A 18 -3.92 -13.70 -3.38
C ASP A 18 -3.22 -12.66 -2.50
N LYS A 19 -2.86 -11.51 -3.07
CA LYS A 19 -2.10 -10.43 -2.43
C LYS A 19 -0.78 -10.91 -1.81
N LYS A 20 0.00 -11.68 -2.54
CA LYS A 20 1.25 -12.32 -2.07
C LYS A 20 2.39 -12.17 -3.06
N SER A 21 3.60 -11.99 -2.54
CA SER A 21 4.83 -12.16 -3.33
C SER A 21 5.11 -13.65 -3.51
N ILE A 22 5.46 -14.05 -4.72
CA ILE A 22 5.71 -15.44 -5.14
C ILE A 22 6.90 -15.51 -6.09
N CYS A 23 7.50 -16.70 -6.24
CA CYS A 23 8.51 -16.95 -7.27
C CYS A 23 7.87 -17.33 -8.60
N TYR A 24 8.69 -17.49 -9.64
CA TYR A 24 8.23 -17.87 -10.97
C TYR A 24 7.59 -19.27 -11.01
N LEU A 25 8.13 -20.25 -10.28
CA LEU A 25 7.58 -21.60 -10.26
C LEU A 25 6.17 -21.65 -9.66
N CYS A 26 5.91 -20.87 -8.60
CA CYS A 26 4.57 -20.68 -8.04
C CYS A 26 3.53 -20.19 -9.08
N THR A 27 3.92 -19.38 -10.07
CA THR A 27 2.99 -18.92 -11.13
C THR A 27 2.57 -20.02 -12.09
N MET A 28 3.39 -21.06 -12.22
CA MET A 28 3.12 -22.19 -13.11
C MET A 28 2.33 -23.31 -12.41
N GLU A 29 2.37 -23.33 -11.07
CA GLU A 29 1.68 -24.27 -10.19
C GLU A 29 0.42 -23.61 -9.57
N ASP A 30 0.45 -23.34 -8.27
CA ASP A 30 -0.67 -22.89 -7.44
C ASP A 30 -1.32 -21.59 -7.90
N HIS A 31 -0.57 -20.69 -8.54
CA HIS A 31 -1.06 -19.39 -8.97
C HIS A 31 -1.31 -19.32 -10.49
N LYS A 32 -1.46 -20.48 -11.15
CA LYS A 32 -1.73 -20.54 -12.59
C LYS A 32 -3.07 -19.88 -12.92
N GLY A 33 -3.01 -18.88 -13.79
CA GLY A 33 -4.19 -18.12 -14.21
C GLY A 33 -4.63 -17.02 -13.24
N HIS A 34 -3.92 -16.82 -12.13
CA HIS A 34 -4.14 -15.66 -11.27
C HIS A 34 -3.61 -14.39 -11.92
N ASP A 35 -4.14 -13.24 -11.49
CA ASP A 35 -3.59 -11.95 -11.87
C ASP A 35 -2.23 -11.79 -11.19
N THR A 36 -1.17 -11.75 -11.99
CA THR A 36 0.22 -11.68 -11.51
C THR A 36 0.97 -10.58 -12.26
N VAL A 37 1.78 -9.85 -11.51
CA VAL A 37 2.60 -8.73 -12.01
C VAL A 37 4.00 -8.79 -11.42
N PRO A 38 5.03 -8.16 -12.02
CA PRO A 38 6.33 -8.02 -11.38
C PRO A 38 6.21 -7.33 -10.02
N ALA A 39 6.84 -7.88 -9.00
CA ALA A 39 6.76 -7.33 -7.63
C ALA A 39 7.30 -5.88 -7.55
N ALA A 40 8.25 -5.51 -8.41
CA ALA A 40 8.75 -4.14 -8.49
C ALA A 40 7.70 -3.16 -9.05
N ALA A 41 6.88 -3.60 -10.03
CA ALA A 41 5.82 -2.78 -10.60
C ALA A 41 4.71 -2.56 -9.56
N GLU A 42 4.24 -3.63 -8.90
CA GLU A 42 3.25 -3.54 -7.83
C GLU A 42 3.71 -2.63 -6.69
N ARG A 43 4.98 -2.76 -6.26
CA ARG A 43 5.55 -1.88 -5.22
C ARG A 43 5.49 -0.40 -5.64
N THR A 44 5.82 -0.11 -6.89
CA THR A 44 5.79 1.27 -7.40
C THR A 44 4.36 1.83 -7.39
N GLU A 45 3.38 1.02 -7.80
CA GLU A 45 1.97 1.42 -7.80
C GLU A 45 1.46 1.68 -6.37
N ARG A 46 1.63 0.72 -5.46
CA ARG A 46 1.23 0.86 -4.05
C ARG A 46 1.91 2.03 -3.36
N GLN A 47 3.18 2.29 -3.68
CA GLN A 47 3.89 3.42 -3.11
C GLN A 47 3.25 4.76 -3.52
N ARG A 48 2.81 4.91 -4.77
CA ARG A 48 2.07 6.10 -5.21
C ARG A 48 0.74 6.24 -4.50
N GLU A 49 -0.02 5.16 -4.34
CA GLU A 49 -1.29 5.17 -3.61
C GLU A 49 -1.09 5.63 -2.15
N LEU A 50 -0.04 5.13 -1.49
CA LEU A 50 0.32 5.52 -0.14
C LEU A 50 0.70 7.00 -0.04
N GLU A 51 1.44 7.53 -1.03
CA GLU A 51 1.80 8.95 -1.08
C GLU A 51 0.56 9.85 -1.19
N VAL A 52 -0.38 9.50 -2.07
CA VAL A 52 -1.66 10.22 -2.20
C VAL A 52 -2.46 10.13 -0.89
N SER A 53 -2.56 8.94 -0.29
CA SER A 53 -3.24 8.77 0.99
C SER A 53 -2.60 9.62 2.10
N ARG A 54 -1.26 9.70 2.13
CA ARG A 54 -0.53 10.51 3.11
C ARG A 54 -0.85 12.00 2.97
N LEU A 55 -0.84 12.51 1.74
CA LEU A 55 -1.19 13.91 1.46
C LEU A 55 -2.64 14.22 1.91
N ASN A 56 -3.58 13.34 1.60
CA ASN A 56 -4.97 13.50 2.02
C ASN A 56 -5.14 13.50 3.54
N ILE A 57 -4.40 12.64 4.25
CA ILE A 57 -4.41 12.61 5.72
C ILE A 57 -3.83 13.91 6.29
N GLN A 58 -2.70 14.39 5.75
CA GLN A 58 -2.09 15.64 6.17
C GLN A 58 -3.01 16.84 5.98
N GLN A 59 -3.69 16.93 4.83
CA GLN A 59 -4.67 18.00 4.58
C GLN A 59 -5.81 17.97 5.62
N ARG A 60 -6.37 16.79 5.88
CA ARG A 60 -7.45 16.63 6.88
C ARG A 60 -7.01 16.98 8.29
N ILE A 61 -5.75 16.73 8.65
CA ILE A 61 -5.19 17.13 9.94
C ILE A 61 -5.13 18.66 10.01
N GLN A 62 -4.57 19.31 9.00
CA GLN A 62 -4.46 20.77 8.95
C GLN A 62 -5.82 21.46 9.01
N ASP A 63 -6.82 20.92 8.31
CA ASP A 63 -8.18 21.48 8.33
C ASP A 63 -8.79 21.35 9.72
N ARG A 64 -8.66 20.18 10.36
CA ARG A 64 -9.11 19.97 11.75
C ARG A 64 -8.39 20.87 12.76
N GLU A 65 -7.10 21.11 12.59
CA GLU A 65 -6.33 22.03 13.44
C GLU A 65 -6.85 23.47 13.33
N LYS A 66 -7.23 23.91 12.12
CA LYS A 66 -7.86 25.22 11.92
C LYS A 66 -9.24 25.30 12.57
N ASP A 67 -10.06 24.27 12.39
CA ASP A 67 -11.40 24.20 13.00
C ASP A 67 -11.32 24.28 14.53
N VAL A 68 -10.41 23.53 15.14
CA VAL A 68 -10.17 23.57 16.60
C VAL A 68 -9.74 24.97 17.04
N LYS A 69 -8.85 25.63 16.29
CA LYS A 69 -8.40 26.99 16.61
C LYS A 69 -9.54 28.01 16.54
N LEU A 70 -10.42 27.89 15.54
CA LEU A 70 -11.60 28.77 15.40
C LEU A 70 -12.55 28.58 16.59
N LEU A 71 -12.89 27.33 16.93
CA LEU A 71 -13.76 27.03 18.06
C LEU A 71 -13.17 27.54 19.39
N GLN A 72 -11.86 27.45 19.57
CA GLN A 72 -11.19 27.99 20.76
C GLN A 72 -11.37 29.52 20.87
N GLN A 73 -11.26 30.25 19.75
CA GLN A 73 -11.48 31.71 19.73
C GLN A 73 -12.94 32.08 20.02
N GLU A 74 -13.90 31.31 19.52
CA GLU A 74 -15.33 31.52 19.79
C GLU A 74 -15.67 31.31 21.27
N VAL A 75 -15.07 30.30 21.91
CA VAL A 75 -15.25 30.04 23.35
C VAL A 75 -14.62 31.15 24.19
N GLU A 76 -13.46 31.67 23.82
CA GLU A 76 -12.78 32.78 24.53
C GLU A 76 -13.51 34.13 24.40
N ALA A 77 -14.39 34.29 23.41
CA ALA A 77 -15.14 35.52 23.16
C ALA A 77 -16.45 35.61 23.97
N VAL A 78 -16.78 34.61 24.79
CA VAL A 78 -17.98 34.52 25.65
C VAL A 78 -17.61 34.77 27.11
#